data_AF-A0A7W6K7D8-F1
#
_entry.id   AF-A0A7W6K7D8-F1
#
_cell.length_a   1.000
_cell.length_b   1.000
_cell.length_c   1.000
_cell.angle_alpha   90.00
_cell.angle_beta   90.00
_cell.angle_gamma   90.00
#
_symmetry.space_group_name_H-M   'P 1'
#
loop_
_entity.id
_entity.type
_entity.pdbx_description
1 polymer ?
#
loop_
_entity_poly.entity_id
_entity_poly.type
_entity_poly.pdbx_seq_one_letter_code
_entity_poly.pdbx_strand_id
1 'polypeptide(L)' 'MSAMEIILIGLVILLIFGGKKLPELMRGIGKSVKEFKEAKNDPPAK' A
#
# COMPACT_ATOMS: atom_id res chain seq x y z
N MET A 1 -12.53 4.32 -20.29
CA MET A 1 -12.88 4.16 -18.87
C MET A 1 -13.17 5.54 -18.31
N SER A 2 -14.42 5.76 -17.95
CA SER A 2 -14.89 6.99 -17.33
C SER A 2 -14.46 7.02 -15.87
N ALA A 3 -14.11 8.20 -15.34
CA ALA A 3 -13.67 8.34 -13.94
C ALA A 3 -14.66 7.74 -12.92
N MET A 4 -15.95 7.73 -13.26
CA MET A 4 -17.02 7.10 -12.48
C MET A 4 -16.84 5.59 -12.30
N GLU A 5 -16.39 4.86 -13.33
CA GLU A 5 -16.19 3.40 -13.25
C GLU A 5 -15.08 3.06 -12.26
N ILE A 6 -13.98 3.82 -12.29
CA ILE A 6 -12.85 3.65 -11.37
C ILE A 6 -13.28 3.92 -9.93
N ILE A 7 -14.08 4.97 -9.70
CA ILE A 7 -14.62 5.29 -8.37
C ILE A 7 -15.54 4.18 -7.89
N LEU A 8 -16.43 3.67 -8.74
CA LEU A 8 -17.37 2.60 -8.37
C LEU A 8 -16.62 1.32 -7.99
N ILE A 9 -15.62 0.92 -8.79
CA ILE A 9 -14.76 -0.24 -8.50
C ILE A 9 -14.01 -0.04 -7.19
N GLY A 10 -13.42 1.15 -6.98
CA GLY A 10 -12.75 1.51 -5.73
C GLY A 10 -13.69 1.42 -4.52
N LEU A 11 -14.94 1.85 -4.68
CA LEU A 11 -15.97 1.79 -3.63
C LEU A 11 -16.34 0.34 -3.28
N VAL A 12 -16.52 -0.52 -4.28
CA VAL A 12 -16.81 -1.96 -4.07
C VAL A 12 -15.66 -2.64 -3.34
N ILE A 13 -14.42 -2.40 -3.77
CA ILE A 13 -13.22 -2.90 -3.07
C ILE A 13 -13.18 -2.37 -1.64
N LEU A 14 -13.48 -1.10 -1.42
CA LEU A 14 -13.51 -0.49 -0.09
C LEU A 14 -14.60 -1.09 0.82
N LEU A 15 -15.75 -1.52 0.27
CA LEU A 15 -16.80 -2.19 1.03
C LEU A 15 -16.41 -3.62 1.42
N ILE A 16 -15.75 -4.36 0.52
CA ILE A 16 -15.31 -5.75 0.78
C ILE A 16 -14.15 -5.78 1.79
N PHE A 17 -13.15 -4.92 1.59
CA PHE A 17 -11.98 -4.88 2.46
C PHE A 17 -12.20 -3.99 3.69
N GLY A 18 -13.13 -3.05 3.63
CA GLY A 18 -13.34 -2.03 4.67
C GLY A 18 -12.31 -0.90 4.57
N GLY A 19 -12.76 0.33 4.87
CA GLY A 19 -11.91 1.52 4.82
C GLY A 19 -10.70 1.52 5.76
N LYS A 20 -10.65 0.61 6.74
CA LYS A 20 -9.52 0.44 7.66
C LYS A 20 -8.45 -0.54 7.15
N LYS A 21 -8.80 -1.58 6.37
CA LYS A 21 -7.81 -2.55 5.88
C LYS A 21 -6.95 -1.99 4.75
N LEU A 22 -7.51 -1.16 3.88
CA LEU A 22 -6.74 -0.54 2.79
C LEU A 22 -5.55 0.30 3.31
N PRO A 23 -5.71 1.22 4.29
CA PRO A 23 -4.59 1.94 4.88
C PRO A 23 -3.68 1.07 5.76
N GLU A 24 -4.19 0.01 6.37
CA GLU A 24 -3.39 -0.96 7.14
C GLU A 24 -2.43 -1.74 6.23
N LEU A 25 -2.92 -2.21 5.06
CA LEU A 25 -2.11 -2.84 4.03
C LEU A 25 -1.06 -1.88 3.45
N MET A 26 -1.44 -0.63 3.17
CA MET A 26 -0.49 0.41 2.72
C MET A 26 0.58 0.69 3.77
N ARG A 27 0.23 0.75 5.05
CA ARG A 27 1.20 0.91 6.15
C ARG A 27 2.15 -0.27 6.26
N GLY A 28 1.64 -1.49 6.13
CA GLY A 28 2.46 -2.72 6.12
C GLY A 28 3.45 -2.73 4.97
N ILE A 29 2.97 -2.50 3.74
CA ILE A 29 3.82 -2.44 2.53
C ILE A 29 4.82 -1.29 2.63
N GLY A 30 4.40 -0.11 3.09
CA GLY A 30 5.27 1.05 3.25
C GLY A 30 6.42 0.80 4.23
N LYS A 31 6.14 0.10 5.34
CA LYS A 31 7.20 -0.36 6.26
C LYS A 31 8.16 -1.32 5.58
N SER A 32 7.64 -2.36 4.91
CA SER A 32 8.49 -3.32 4.22
C SER A 32 9.37 -2.64 3.17
N VAL A 33 8.79 -1.81 2.29
CA VAL A 33 9.55 -1.08 1.25
C VAL A 33 10.61 -0.17 1.88
N LYS A 34 10.30 0.48 3.01
CA LYS A 34 11.28 1.29 3.75
C LYS A 34 12.44 0.43 4.25
N GLU A 35 12.17 -0.68 4.93
CA GLU A 35 13.19 -1.62 5.43
C GLU A 35 14.03 -2.20 4.28
N PHE A 36 13.39 -2.58 3.16
CA PHE A 36 14.08 -3.02 1.95
C PHE A 36 15.02 -1.94 1.39
N LYS A 37 14.60 -0.68 1.42
CA LYS A 37 15.41 0.43 0.92
C LYS A 37 16.56 0.78 1.86
N GLU A 38 16.34 0.71 3.17
CA GLU A 38 17.39 0.90 4.18
C GLU A 38 18.45 -0.20 4.06
N ALA A 39 18.04 -1.48 4.01
CA ALA A 39 18.96 -2.61 3.85
C ALA A 39 19.79 -2.59 2.55
N LYS A 40 19.27 -2.00 1.46
CA LYS A 40 20.01 -1.85 0.21
C LYS A 40 20.99 -0.67 0.22
N ASN A 41 20.77 0.34 1.06
CA ASN A 41 21.61 1.55 1.11
C ASN A 41 22.59 1.55 2.27
N ASP A 42 22.47 0.63 3.22
CA ASP A 42 23.47 0.43 4.25
C ASP A 42 24.69 -0.26 3.62
N PRO A 43 25.86 0.39 3.55
CA PRO A 43 27.09 -0.29 3.20
C PRO A 43 27.30 -1.40 4.24
N PRO A 44 27.81 -2.60 3.86
CA PRO A 44 28.10 -3.64 4.83
C PRO A 44 28.93 -3.02 5.95
N ALA A 45 28.36 -3.01 7.16
CA ALA A 45 29.05 -2.56 8.35
C ALA A 45 30.41 -3.26 8.36
N LYS A 46 31.47 -2.45 8.38
CA LYS A 46 32.87 -2.90 8.41
C LYS A 46 33.09 -4.01 9.42
#